data_AF-A0A2C9YH66-F1
#
_entry.id   AF-A0A2C9YH66-F1
#
_cell.length_a   1.000
_cell.length_b   1.000
_cell.length_c   1.000
_cell.angle_alpha   90.00
_cell.angle_beta   90.00
_cell.angle_gamma   90.00
#
_symmetry.space_group_name_H-M   'P 1'
#
loop_
_entity.id
_entity.type
_entity.pdbx_description
1 polymer ?
#
loop_
_entity_poly.entity_id
_entity_poly.type
_entity_poly.pdbx_seq_one_letter_code
_entity_poly.pdbx_strand_id
1 'polypeptide(L)'
;MKINIEREISKRFIKESIINQIKYYFPEVKEIQFKDLFIEVFFNDKVTDDIEKNVKQEVEKIMKKLRMVERLGSQKIIYNSSNTSEKIDVIYEMKALSRKFVKASEELLEFLRKESLKESRNCIVGNNSSIQKGINVYRNTSATMMDGLNLFFKRYFELEFQAQDIKIPSMISSEIVDKAGYFDTACQHLSFVAPLNNSPAKFNNFLSYWESAKARDNYKGLHGFLKEPKDVLNPALCLHCYPLLQDVNIENDDLIALTVFGSCFRDESGNLNNGERLREFSMREGVFLGNDMRLKEVHVQLVNFYIWFGKLFDFKFTIEHAHDIFFNEHADKQLFSQLVSDNKLELVCHDENHNKSYSVASINKHQNHFSSRFNLCDSQEEVLSTMCIGFGFNRIIYALETQLQRPLTELINELEGRLSIMKKNMQDGVLIS
;
A
#
# COMPACT_ATOMS: atom_id res chain seq x y z
N MET A 1 19.97 23.67 -7.61
CA MET A 1 19.85 24.89 -6.77
C MET A 1 19.15 24.53 -5.45
N LYS A 2 19.14 25.41 -4.45
CA LYS A 2 18.44 25.13 -3.18
C LYS A 2 17.65 26.32 -2.65
N ILE A 3 16.50 26.02 -2.03
CA ILE A 3 15.75 26.94 -1.18
C ILE A 3 16.05 26.58 0.28
N ASN A 4 16.37 27.58 1.09
CA ASN A 4 16.47 27.41 2.54
C ASN A 4 15.23 28.00 3.22
N ILE A 5 14.62 27.23 4.10
CA ILE A 5 13.46 27.65 4.90
C ILE A 5 13.87 27.54 6.37
N GLU A 6 13.91 28.66 7.08
CA GLU A 6 14.37 28.72 8.48
C GLU A 6 13.29 28.17 9.43
N ARG A 7 13.34 26.85 9.67
CA ARG A 7 12.41 26.12 10.51
C ARG A 7 13.09 24.89 11.11
N GLU A 8 12.91 24.70 12.41
CA GLU A 8 13.28 23.48 13.12
C GLU A 8 12.13 22.46 13.03
N ILE A 9 12.46 21.21 12.72
CA ILE A 9 11.51 20.09 12.73
C ILE A 9 12.15 18.90 13.44
N SER A 10 11.60 18.56 14.60
CA SER A 10 12.07 17.42 15.40
C SER A 10 11.31 16.14 15.10
N LYS A 11 10.03 16.21 14.74
CA LYS A 11 9.18 15.02 14.57
C LYS A 11 9.29 14.39 13.19
N ARG A 12 9.54 13.08 13.15
CA ARG A 12 9.69 12.28 11.92
C ARG A 12 8.47 12.37 10.99
N PHE A 13 7.26 12.22 11.52
CA PHE A 13 6.05 12.24 10.68
C PHE A 13 5.85 13.58 9.95
N ILE A 14 6.29 14.69 10.54
CA ILE A 14 6.21 16.02 9.91
C ILE A 14 7.20 16.09 8.74
N LYS A 15 8.43 15.60 8.96
CA LYS A 15 9.45 15.50 7.90
C LYS A 15 8.93 14.69 6.73
N GLU A 16 8.35 13.52 7.00
CA GLU A 16 7.76 12.66 5.98
C GLU A 16 6.61 13.37 5.25
N SER A 17 5.69 14.02 5.97
CA SER A 17 4.59 14.75 5.36
C SER A 17 5.06 15.88 4.43
N ILE A 18 6.08 16.64 4.84
CA ILE A 18 6.71 17.68 4.02
C ILE A 18 7.37 17.07 2.78
N ILE A 19 8.18 16.02 2.95
CA ILE A 19 8.82 15.33 1.81
C ILE A 19 7.77 14.94 0.77
N ASN A 20 6.71 14.26 1.22
CA ASN A 20 5.67 13.73 0.35
C ASN A 20 4.90 14.83 -0.38
N GLN A 21 4.38 15.81 0.36
CA GLN A 21 3.53 16.85 -0.22
C GLN A 21 4.31 17.81 -1.10
N ILE A 22 5.52 18.23 -0.69
CA ILE A 22 6.34 19.13 -1.50
C ILE A 22 6.80 18.44 -2.79
N LYS A 23 7.22 17.17 -2.75
CA LYS A 23 7.54 16.44 -3.98
C LYS A 23 6.33 16.15 -4.86
N TYR A 24 5.12 16.09 -4.28
CA TYR A 24 3.90 15.98 -5.06
C TYR A 24 3.60 17.27 -5.83
N TYR A 25 3.55 18.41 -5.12
CA TYR A 25 3.24 19.71 -5.71
C TYR A 25 4.33 20.26 -6.63
N PHE A 26 5.59 19.88 -6.36
CA PHE A 26 6.77 20.33 -7.11
C PHE A 26 7.59 19.10 -7.55
N PRO A 27 7.18 18.39 -8.61
CA PRO A 27 7.85 17.16 -9.07
C PRO A 27 9.33 17.33 -9.46
N GLU A 28 9.76 18.56 -9.73
CA GLU A 28 11.14 18.97 -9.99
C GLU A 28 12.06 18.96 -8.75
N VAL A 29 11.48 18.84 -7.55
CA VAL A 29 12.23 18.70 -6.29
C VAL A 29 12.96 17.36 -6.28
N LYS A 30 14.29 17.43 -6.21
CA LYS A 30 15.18 16.26 -6.15
C LYS A 30 15.20 15.67 -4.74
N GLU A 31 15.46 16.51 -3.75
CA GLU A 31 15.76 16.09 -2.39
C GLU A 31 15.32 17.15 -1.39
N ILE A 32 14.94 16.72 -0.18
CA ILE A 32 14.67 17.61 0.94
C ILE A 32 15.49 17.11 2.12
N GLN A 33 16.33 17.99 2.68
CA GLN A 33 17.14 17.69 3.86
C GLN A 33 16.66 18.53 5.04
N PHE A 34 16.69 17.94 6.22
CA PHE A 34 16.32 18.61 7.47
C PHE A 34 17.58 18.78 8.31
N LYS A 35 17.98 20.04 8.50
CA LYS A 35 19.05 20.48 9.40
C LYS A 35 18.42 21.16 10.62
N ASP A 36 19.20 21.35 11.68
CA ASP A 36 18.69 21.82 12.98
C ASP A 36 17.74 23.03 12.87
N LEU A 37 18.11 24.05 12.09
CA LEU A 37 17.31 25.28 11.92
C LEU A 37 16.75 25.46 10.51
N PHE A 38 16.98 24.51 9.60
CA PHE A 38 16.65 24.70 8.18
C PHE A 38 16.07 23.47 7.53
N ILE A 39 15.09 23.70 6.66
CA ILE A 39 14.68 22.78 5.61
C ILE A 39 15.38 23.23 4.33
N GLU A 40 16.19 22.36 3.75
CA GLU A 40 16.85 22.59 2.47
C GLU A 40 16.13 21.80 1.38
N VAL A 41 15.54 22.50 0.41
CA VAL A 41 14.84 21.89 -0.73
C VAL A 41 15.71 22.04 -1.98
N PHE A 42 16.13 20.91 -2.55
CA PHE A 42 17.06 20.85 -3.68
C PHE A 42 16.32 20.57 -4.99
N PHE A 43 16.71 21.29 -6.04
CA PHE A 43 16.12 21.21 -7.39
C PHE A 43 17.18 20.82 -8.42
N ASN A 44 16.73 20.09 -9.45
CA ASN A 44 17.57 19.74 -10.60
C ASN A 44 17.92 20.99 -11.43
N ASP A 45 16.93 21.86 -11.65
CA ASP A 45 17.05 23.03 -12.53
C ASP A 45 17.10 24.36 -11.76
N LYS A 46 17.11 25.46 -12.50
CA LYS A 46 17.02 26.81 -11.93
C LYS A 46 15.66 27.02 -11.27
N VAL A 47 15.69 27.53 -10.04
CA VAL A 47 14.49 27.90 -9.27
C VAL A 47 14.14 29.34 -9.64
N THR A 48 12.89 29.57 -10.05
CA THR A 48 12.35 30.92 -10.23
C THR A 48 11.85 31.48 -8.90
N ASP A 49 11.74 32.80 -8.79
CA ASP A 49 11.22 33.46 -7.59
C ASP A 49 9.80 32.97 -7.24
N ASP A 50 8.98 32.66 -8.24
CA ASP A 50 7.65 32.10 -8.06
C ASP A 50 7.66 30.70 -7.44
N ILE A 51 8.55 29.81 -7.90
CA ILE A 51 8.71 28.47 -7.31
C ILE A 51 9.17 28.59 -5.87
N GLU A 52 10.15 29.47 -5.60
CA GLU A 52 10.65 29.69 -4.25
C GLU A 52 9.54 30.15 -3.30
N LYS A 53 8.75 31.14 -3.73
CA LYS A 53 7.62 31.66 -2.97
C LYS A 53 6.57 30.57 -2.71
N ASN A 54 6.19 29.80 -3.73
CA ASN A 54 5.16 28.77 -3.61
C ASN A 54 5.61 27.63 -2.68
N VAL A 55 6.86 27.17 -2.78
CA VAL A 55 7.40 26.12 -1.90
C VAL A 55 7.38 26.57 -0.43
N LYS A 56 7.82 27.80 -0.14
CA LYS A 56 7.77 28.35 1.22
C LYS A 56 6.34 28.44 1.76
N GLN A 57 5.39 28.88 0.93
CA GLN A 57 3.98 28.97 1.31
C GLN A 57 3.38 27.59 1.62
N GLU A 58 3.66 26.58 0.80
CA GLU A 58 3.14 25.23 1.02
C GLU A 58 3.76 24.57 2.26
N VAL A 59 5.05 24.76 2.53
CA VAL A 59 5.66 24.30 3.80
C VAL A 59 4.96 24.93 5.01
N GLU A 60 4.69 26.23 4.99
CA GLU A 60 3.96 26.91 6.09
C GLU A 60 2.53 26.38 6.26
N LYS A 61 1.81 26.09 5.16
CA LYS A 61 0.47 25.48 5.22
C LYS A 61 0.51 24.10 5.85
N ILE A 62 1.42 23.23 5.39
CA ILE A 62 1.61 21.88 5.94
C ILE A 62 1.90 21.97 7.44
N MET A 63 2.80 22.87 7.84
CA MET A 63 3.11 23.07 9.26
C MET A 63 1.90 23.54 10.07
N LYS A 64 1.16 24.54 9.58
CA LYS A 64 -0.05 25.04 10.26
C LYS A 64 -1.08 23.93 10.45
N LYS A 65 -1.23 23.04 9.46
CA LYS A 65 -2.10 21.87 9.50
C LYS A 65 -1.64 20.85 10.55
N LEU A 66 -0.35 20.53 10.57
CA LEU A 66 0.22 19.51 11.45
C LEU A 66 0.43 19.98 12.90
N ARG A 67 0.40 21.29 13.19
CA ARG A 67 0.43 21.81 14.59
C ARG A 67 -0.66 21.22 15.48
N MET A 68 -1.82 20.87 14.92
CA MET A 68 -2.90 20.22 15.68
C MET A 68 -2.57 18.75 15.99
N VAL A 69 -1.82 18.10 15.10
CA VAL A 69 -1.36 16.71 15.19
C VAL A 69 -0.12 16.57 16.05
N GLU A 70 0.72 17.61 16.14
CA GLU A 70 1.88 17.64 17.04
C GLU A 70 1.52 17.39 18.51
N ARG A 71 0.27 17.62 18.92
CA ARG A 71 -0.20 17.31 20.28
C ARG A 71 -0.63 15.85 20.46
N LEU A 72 -0.88 15.14 19.36
CA LEU A 72 -1.20 13.71 19.33
C LEU A 72 0.13 12.93 19.31
N GLY A 73 0.14 11.78 19.99
CA GLY A 73 1.35 11.08 20.44
C GLY A 73 2.34 10.70 19.34
N SER A 74 3.54 10.26 19.77
CA SER A 74 4.55 9.70 18.87
C SER A 74 4.04 8.42 18.19
N GLN A 75 4.52 8.18 16.97
CA GLN A 75 4.35 6.92 16.28
C GLN A 75 4.77 5.75 17.18
N LYS A 76 3.83 4.88 17.55
CA LYS A 76 4.05 3.81 18.52
C LYS A 76 4.44 2.54 17.79
N ILE A 77 5.65 2.06 18.06
CA ILE A 77 6.11 0.73 17.64
C ILE A 77 5.49 -0.29 18.61
N ILE A 78 4.79 -1.29 18.06
CA ILE A 78 4.17 -2.37 18.85
C ILE A 78 4.98 -3.67 18.79
N TYR A 79 5.86 -3.81 17.80
CA TYR A 79 6.81 -4.92 17.67
C TYR A 79 8.05 -4.48 16.87
N ASN A 80 9.24 -4.95 17.28
CA ASN A 80 10.50 -4.71 16.57
C ASN A 80 11.30 -6.02 16.49
N SER A 81 11.54 -6.52 15.29
CA SER A 81 12.25 -7.79 15.08
C SER A 81 13.71 -7.76 15.54
N SER A 82 14.32 -6.57 15.63
CA SER A 82 15.73 -6.40 16.04
C SER A 82 15.91 -6.30 17.55
N ASN A 83 14.84 -6.11 18.33
CA ASN A 83 14.89 -6.08 19.78
C ASN A 83 14.23 -7.33 20.36
N THR A 84 15.02 -8.40 20.54
CA THR A 84 14.55 -9.70 21.08
C THR A 84 14.04 -9.64 22.52
N SER A 85 14.21 -8.50 23.21
CA SER A 85 13.72 -8.27 24.58
C SER A 85 12.38 -7.52 24.64
N GLU A 86 11.95 -6.88 23.54
CA GLU A 86 10.67 -6.19 23.47
C GLU A 86 9.54 -7.21 23.29
N LYS A 87 8.76 -7.39 24.37
CA LYS A 87 7.45 -8.03 24.26
C LYS A 87 6.60 -7.19 23.32
N ILE A 88 5.77 -7.84 22.50
CA ILE A 88 4.69 -7.13 21.81
C ILE A 88 3.93 -6.32 22.87
N ASP A 89 3.58 -5.08 22.54
CA ASP A 89 2.77 -4.20 23.38
C ASP A 89 1.64 -4.97 24.09
N VAL A 90 1.41 -4.70 25.39
CA VAL A 90 0.64 -5.56 26.33
C VAL A 90 -0.76 -5.93 25.83
N ILE A 91 -1.32 -5.14 24.92
CA ILE A 91 -2.62 -5.35 24.28
C ILE A 91 -2.61 -6.52 23.28
N TYR A 92 -1.46 -6.79 22.66
CA TYR A 92 -1.29 -7.79 21.61
C TYR A 92 -0.42 -8.93 22.14
N GLU A 93 -1.03 -9.99 22.65
CA GLU A 93 -0.28 -11.19 23.01
C GLU A 93 0.27 -11.88 21.75
N MET A 94 1.55 -12.25 21.77
CA MET A 94 2.12 -13.10 20.73
C MET A 94 1.46 -14.48 20.81
N LYS A 95 0.77 -14.87 19.74
CA LYS A 95 0.12 -16.17 19.64
C LYS A 95 1.03 -17.15 18.93
N ALA A 96 0.90 -18.41 19.30
CA ALA A 96 1.57 -19.51 18.61
C ALA A 96 1.26 -19.49 17.11
N LEU A 97 2.24 -19.93 16.32
CA LEU A 97 2.11 -20.08 14.87
C LEU A 97 0.88 -20.92 14.54
N SER A 98 0.02 -20.45 13.63
CA SER A 98 -1.19 -21.19 13.26
C SER A 98 -0.84 -22.31 12.27
N ARG A 99 -1.47 -23.49 12.42
CA ARG A 99 -1.34 -24.61 11.46
C ARG A 99 -1.75 -24.20 10.05
N LYS A 100 -2.67 -23.24 9.94
CA LYS A 100 -3.19 -22.70 8.67
C LYS A 100 -2.13 -21.84 7.97
N PHE A 101 -1.38 -21.03 8.71
CA PHE A 101 -0.20 -20.32 8.20
C PHE A 101 0.84 -21.31 7.69
N VAL A 102 1.18 -22.32 8.48
CA VAL A 102 2.13 -23.37 8.07
C VAL A 102 1.70 -24.03 6.77
N LYS A 103 0.43 -24.44 6.67
CA LYS A 103 -0.11 -25.06 5.45
C LYS A 103 0.01 -24.13 4.24
N ALA A 104 -0.33 -22.85 4.38
CA ALA A 104 -0.17 -21.88 3.30
C ALA A 104 1.31 -21.72 2.88
N SER A 105 2.25 -21.72 3.84
CA SER A 105 3.69 -21.67 3.56
C SER A 105 4.20 -22.94 2.86
N GLU A 106 3.67 -24.11 3.20
CA GLU A 106 4.00 -25.37 2.52
C GLU A 106 3.50 -25.36 1.07
N GLU A 107 2.28 -24.86 0.82
CA GLU A 107 1.73 -24.71 -0.54
C GLU A 107 2.53 -23.68 -1.37
N LEU A 108 3.03 -22.60 -0.74
CA LEU A 108 3.98 -21.66 -1.37
C LEU A 108 5.27 -22.38 -1.82
N LEU A 109 5.89 -23.13 -0.91
CA LEU A 109 7.14 -23.83 -1.19
C LEU A 109 6.98 -24.89 -2.29
N GLU A 110 5.86 -25.62 -2.27
CA GLU A 110 5.52 -26.57 -3.33
C GLU A 110 5.39 -25.88 -4.70
N PHE A 111 4.71 -24.73 -4.74
CA PHE A 111 4.60 -23.92 -5.95
C PHE A 111 5.97 -23.47 -6.45
N LEU A 112 6.80 -22.87 -5.59
CA LEU A 112 8.13 -22.38 -5.98
C LEU A 112 9.03 -23.51 -6.48
N ARG A 113 9.01 -24.69 -5.83
CA ARG A 113 9.72 -25.90 -6.31
C ARG A 113 9.25 -26.33 -7.69
N LYS A 114 7.95 -26.33 -7.93
CA LYS A 114 7.40 -26.70 -9.24
C LYS A 114 7.86 -25.73 -10.34
N GLU A 115 7.88 -24.43 -10.05
CA GLU A 115 8.33 -23.42 -11.01
C GLU A 115 9.85 -23.45 -11.22
N SER A 116 10.64 -23.73 -10.19
CA SER A 116 12.11 -23.84 -10.33
C SER A 116 12.53 -24.98 -11.26
N LEU A 117 11.73 -26.06 -11.34
CA LEU A 117 11.96 -27.17 -12.29
C LEU A 117 11.66 -26.81 -13.75
N LYS A 118 10.90 -25.73 -14.00
CA LYS A 118 10.56 -25.28 -15.36
C LYS A 118 11.59 -24.30 -15.94
N GLU A 119 12.52 -23.80 -15.14
CA GLU A 119 13.55 -22.89 -15.62
C GLU A 119 14.39 -23.57 -16.72
N SER A 120 14.19 -23.12 -17.96
CA SER A 120 14.84 -23.68 -19.15
C SER A 120 16.22 -23.05 -19.39
N ARG A 121 17.06 -23.69 -20.21
CA ARG A 121 18.31 -23.06 -20.70
C ARG A 121 18.08 -21.82 -21.57
N ASN A 122 16.85 -21.57 -22.04
CA ASN A 122 16.48 -20.46 -22.93
C ASN A 122 15.64 -19.38 -22.22
N CYS A 123 15.87 -19.14 -20.93
CA CYS A 123 15.21 -18.06 -20.20
C CYS A 123 15.80 -16.68 -20.58
N ILE A 124 14.99 -15.63 -20.51
CA ILE A 124 15.47 -14.24 -20.65
C ILE A 124 16.36 -13.94 -19.44
N VAL A 125 17.67 -13.88 -19.66
CA VAL A 125 18.65 -13.55 -18.62
C VAL A 125 18.61 -12.05 -18.32
N GLY A 126 18.59 -11.69 -17.04
CA GLY A 126 18.63 -10.31 -16.58
C GLY A 126 17.72 -10.01 -15.40
N ASN A 127 17.87 -8.81 -14.84
CA ASN A 127 17.11 -8.33 -13.70
C ASN A 127 15.78 -7.69 -14.13
N ASN A 128 14.97 -7.33 -13.14
CA ASN A 128 13.78 -6.49 -13.33
C ASN A 128 14.15 -5.19 -14.07
N SER A 129 13.24 -4.68 -14.90
CA SER A 129 13.49 -3.49 -15.74
C SER A 129 12.42 -2.43 -15.51
N SER A 130 12.81 -1.17 -15.45
CA SER A 130 11.87 -0.03 -15.44
C SER A 130 11.51 0.38 -16.86
N ILE A 131 10.21 0.53 -17.17
CA ILE A 131 9.73 1.14 -18.41
C ILE A 131 9.85 2.67 -18.30
N GLN A 132 9.40 3.21 -17.17
CA GLN A 132 9.50 4.63 -16.82
C GLN A 132 9.45 4.75 -15.30
N LYS A 133 9.74 5.95 -14.76
CA LYS A 133 9.69 6.22 -13.32
C LYS A 133 8.34 5.77 -12.73
N GLY A 134 8.39 4.81 -11.81
CA GLY A 134 7.21 4.24 -11.14
C GLY A 134 6.50 3.12 -11.91
N ILE A 135 7.02 2.63 -13.04
CA ILE A 135 6.43 1.51 -13.79
C ILE A 135 7.52 0.48 -14.12
N ASN A 136 7.40 -0.67 -13.49
CA ASN A 136 8.38 -1.75 -13.54
C ASN A 136 7.84 -2.99 -14.26
N VAL A 137 8.77 -3.79 -14.80
CA VAL A 137 8.56 -5.12 -15.38
C VAL A 137 9.37 -6.12 -14.58
N TYR A 138 8.68 -7.11 -14.02
CA TYR A 138 9.27 -8.17 -13.21
C TYR A 138 9.43 -9.46 -14.02
N ARG A 139 10.52 -10.18 -13.80
CA ARG A 139 10.88 -11.38 -14.58
C ARG A 139 11.41 -12.49 -13.66
N ASN A 140 11.48 -13.71 -14.20
CA ASN A 140 12.17 -14.85 -13.57
C ASN A 140 11.76 -15.03 -12.10
N THR A 141 12.73 -15.16 -11.18
CA THR A 141 12.54 -15.32 -9.74
C THR A 141 11.56 -14.30 -9.14
N SER A 142 11.60 -13.03 -9.57
CA SER A 142 10.69 -12.00 -9.03
C SER A 142 9.25 -12.24 -9.47
N ALA A 143 9.02 -12.55 -10.75
CA ALA A 143 7.68 -12.84 -11.26
C ALA A 143 7.11 -14.11 -10.59
N THR A 144 7.91 -15.18 -10.51
CA THR A 144 7.55 -16.42 -9.82
C THR A 144 7.24 -16.17 -8.34
N MET A 145 8.03 -15.34 -7.65
CA MET A 145 7.78 -15.00 -6.25
C MET A 145 6.48 -14.19 -6.09
N MET A 146 6.16 -13.27 -7.00
CA MET A 146 4.88 -12.54 -6.96
C MET A 146 3.69 -13.50 -7.08
N ASP A 147 3.76 -14.49 -7.98
CA ASP A 147 2.71 -15.51 -8.10
C ASP A 147 2.63 -16.41 -6.86
N GLY A 148 3.78 -16.81 -6.30
CA GLY A 148 3.86 -17.56 -5.06
C GLY A 148 3.25 -16.80 -3.88
N LEU A 149 3.57 -15.51 -3.72
CA LEU A 149 2.98 -14.65 -2.70
C LEU A 149 1.46 -14.51 -2.88
N ASN A 150 0.99 -14.41 -4.13
CA ASN A 150 -0.46 -14.39 -4.41
C ASN A 150 -1.14 -15.66 -3.89
N LEU A 151 -0.57 -16.82 -4.20
CA LEU A 151 -1.06 -18.11 -3.73
C LEU A 151 -1.03 -18.17 -2.20
N PHE A 152 0.10 -17.84 -1.59
CA PHE A 152 0.30 -17.87 -0.14
C PHE A 152 -0.77 -17.05 0.60
N PHE A 153 -0.93 -15.78 0.25
CA PHE A 153 -1.88 -14.88 0.90
C PHE A 153 -3.33 -15.33 0.66
N LYS A 154 -3.70 -15.71 -0.57
CA LYS A 154 -5.04 -16.24 -0.88
C LYS A 154 -5.36 -17.45 0.00
N ARG A 155 -4.45 -18.42 0.06
CA ARG A 155 -4.62 -19.66 0.81
C ARG A 155 -4.68 -19.42 2.31
N TYR A 156 -3.87 -18.50 2.84
CA TYR A 156 -3.97 -18.10 4.23
C TYR A 156 -5.36 -17.53 4.55
N PHE A 157 -5.88 -16.61 3.75
CA PHE A 157 -7.20 -16.03 3.98
C PHE A 157 -8.34 -17.03 3.89
N GLU A 158 -8.29 -17.94 2.91
CA GLU A 158 -9.27 -19.03 2.77
C GLU A 158 -9.24 -19.98 3.97
N LEU A 159 -8.06 -20.36 4.46
CA LEU A 159 -7.92 -21.30 5.58
C LEU A 159 -8.24 -20.66 6.93
N GLU A 160 -7.80 -19.41 7.14
CA GLU A 160 -7.94 -18.72 8.42
C GLU A 160 -9.33 -18.13 8.62
N PHE A 161 -9.86 -17.46 7.60
CA PHE A 161 -11.08 -16.66 7.71
C PHE A 161 -12.23 -17.16 6.82
N GLN A 162 -12.04 -18.27 6.09
CA GLN A 162 -13.01 -18.74 5.09
C GLN A 162 -13.30 -17.66 4.03
N ALA A 163 -12.29 -16.84 3.73
CA ALA A 163 -12.46 -15.69 2.87
C ALA A 163 -12.82 -16.12 1.44
N GLN A 164 -13.85 -15.49 0.86
CA GLN A 164 -14.20 -15.69 -0.53
C GLN A 164 -13.27 -14.88 -1.45
N ASP A 165 -12.62 -15.54 -2.41
CA ASP A 165 -11.78 -14.87 -3.41
C ASP A 165 -12.65 -14.20 -4.47
N ILE A 166 -12.56 -12.87 -4.57
CA ILE A 166 -13.32 -12.06 -5.52
C ILE A 166 -12.37 -11.54 -6.61
N LYS A 167 -12.85 -11.55 -7.86
CA LYS A 167 -12.12 -11.01 -9.00
C LYS A 167 -12.65 -9.63 -9.33
N ILE A 168 -11.73 -8.67 -9.40
CA ILE A 168 -12.06 -7.25 -9.62
C ILE A 168 -11.37 -6.76 -10.90
N PRO A 169 -12.00 -5.81 -11.63
CA PRO A 169 -11.35 -5.12 -12.74
C PRO A 169 -10.27 -4.15 -12.24
N SER A 170 -9.41 -3.66 -13.13
CA SER A 170 -8.40 -2.63 -12.83
C SER A 170 -8.96 -1.20 -12.77
N MET A 171 -10.26 -1.04 -13.05
CA MET A 171 -10.96 0.24 -13.08
C MET A 171 -12.19 0.18 -12.17
N ILE A 172 -12.53 1.30 -11.55
CA ILE A 172 -13.69 1.46 -10.67
C ILE A 172 -14.40 2.77 -11.00
N SER A 173 -15.73 2.77 -10.89
CA SER A 173 -16.53 3.99 -11.12
C SER A 173 -16.10 5.08 -10.13
N SER A 174 -15.92 6.30 -10.65
CA SER A 174 -15.64 7.48 -9.84
C SER A 174 -16.72 7.74 -8.79
N GLU A 175 -17.98 7.36 -9.06
CA GLU A 175 -19.10 7.46 -8.11
C GLU A 175 -18.90 6.55 -6.89
N ILE A 176 -18.39 5.33 -7.08
CA ILE A 176 -18.10 4.42 -5.96
C ILE A 176 -16.94 4.95 -5.12
N VAL A 177 -15.91 5.48 -5.79
CA VAL A 177 -14.74 6.08 -5.14
C VAL A 177 -15.12 7.32 -4.34
N ASP A 178 -16.02 8.15 -4.86
CA ASP A 178 -16.58 9.31 -4.17
C ASP A 178 -17.49 8.92 -3.01
N LYS A 179 -18.44 8.01 -3.23
CA LYS A 179 -19.29 7.44 -2.18
C LYS A 179 -18.45 6.87 -1.03
N ALA A 180 -17.31 6.25 -1.33
CA ALA A 180 -16.36 5.72 -0.35
C ALA A 180 -15.55 6.80 0.42
N GLY A 181 -15.65 8.08 0.04
CA GLY A 181 -14.95 9.20 0.66
C GLY A 181 -13.48 9.33 0.26
N TYR A 182 -13.06 8.69 -0.83
CA TYR A 182 -11.65 8.69 -1.24
C TYR A 182 -11.22 10.06 -1.81
N PHE A 183 -12.14 10.82 -2.42
CA PHE A 183 -11.86 12.18 -2.91
C PHE A 183 -11.54 13.15 -1.77
N ASP A 184 -12.16 12.98 -0.61
CA ASP A 184 -11.89 13.85 0.55
C ASP A 184 -10.54 13.58 1.20
N THR A 185 -10.03 12.36 1.05
CA THR A 185 -8.91 11.82 1.84
C THR A 185 -7.63 11.65 1.03
N ALA A 186 -7.72 11.16 -0.21
CA ALA A 186 -6.56 10.74 -0.99
C ALA A 186 -6.69 11.03 -2.50
N CYS A 187 -7.43 12.09 -2.87
CA CYS A 187 -7.68 12.47 -4.27
C CYS A 187 -6.41 12.67 -5.10
N GLN A 188 -5.29 13.06 -4.47
CA GLN A 188 -4.02 13.29 -5.14
C GLN A 188 -3.51 12.04 -5.88
N HIS A 189 -3.92 10.84 -5.46
CA HIS A 189 -3.50 9.58 -6.06
C HIS A 189 -4.27 9.21 -7.34
N LEU A 190 -5.43 9.81 -7.58
CA LEU A 190 -6.38 9.33 -8.58
C LEU A 190 -5.88 9.51 -10.02
N SER A 191 -6.09 8.48 -10.84
CA SER A 191 -5.86 8.52 -12.28
C SER A 191 -7.17 8.19 -13.02
N PHE A 192 -7.77 9.20 -13.63
CA PHE A 192 -8.99 9.05 -14.42
C PHE A 192 -8.73 8.34 -15.76
N VAL A 193 -9.69 7.54 -16.20
CA VAL A 193 -9.66 6.85 -17.50
C VAL A 193 -10.64 7.54 -18.45
N ALA A 194 -10.11 8.10 -19.53
CA ALA A 194 -10.88 8.84 -20.53
C ALA A 194 -10.72 8.17 -21.91
N PRO A 195 -11.72 7.40 -22.39
CA PRO A 195 -11.66 6.77 -23.72
C PRO A 195 -11.81 7.81 -24.85
N LEU A 196 -11.41 7.45 -26.07
CA LEU A 196 -11.64 8.28 -27.25
C LEU A 196 -13.14 8.54 -27.46
N ASN A 197 -13.46 9.74 -27.92
CA ASN A 197 -14.79 10.11 -28.33
C ASN A 197 -15.19 9.33 -29.59
N ASN A 198 -16.37 8.68 -29.54
CA ASN A 198 -16.87 7.84 -30.63
C ASN A 198 -17.84 8.57 -31.57
N SER A 199 -17.99 9.89 -31.44
CA SER A 199 -18.67 10.71 -32.45
C SER A 199 -17.88 10.62 -33.76
N PRO A 200 -18.49 10.21 -34.90
CA PRO A 200 -17.77 10.05 -36.16
C PRO A 200 -17.00 11.31 -36.58
N ALA A 201 -17.58 12.49 -36.37
CA ALA A 201 -16.94 13.76 -36.67
C ALA A 201 -15.68 13.98 -35.82
N LYS A 202 -15.74 13.73 -34.51
CA LYS A 202 -14.58 13.87 -33.61
C LYS A 202 -13.53 12.80 -33.87
N PHE A 203 -13.93 11.56 -34.13
CA PHE A 203 -13.03 10.45 -34.38
C PHE A 203 -12.25 10.63 -35.69
N ASN A 204 -12.90 11.08 -36.77
CA ASN A 204 -12.22 11.37 -38.03
C ASN A 204 -11.18 12.49 -37.85
N ASN A 205 -11.52 13.54 -37.09
CA ASN A 205 -10.60 14.63 -36.80
C ASN A 205 -9.44 14.21 -35.88
N PHE A 206 -9.63 13.19 -35.03
CA PHE A 206 -8.57 12.67 -34.15
C PHE A 206 -7.40 12.09 -34.95
N LEU A 207 -7.65 11.38 -36.06
CA LEU A 207 -6.58 10.79 -36.86
C LEU A 207 -5.65 11.86 -37.44
N SER A 208 -6.22 12.91 -38.06
CA SER A 208 -5.45 14.04 -38.58
C SER A 208 -4.73 14.82 -37.48
N TYR A 209 -5.37 14.97 -36.31
CA TYR A 209 -4.73 15.53 -35.13
C TYR A 209 -3.52 14.71 -34.69
N TRP A 210 -3.65 13.38 -34.59
CA TRP A 210 -2.60 12.49 -34.10
C TRP A 210 -1.36 12.51 -34.99
N GLU A 211 -1.55 12.47 -36.31
CA GLU A 211 -0.45 12.60 -37.28
C GLU A 211 0.29 13.92 -37.11
N SER A 212 -0.45 15.03 -36.98
CA SER A 212 0.12 16.37 -36.80
C SER A 212 0.79 16.58 -35.44
N ALA A 213 0.26 15.95 -34.39
CA ALA A 213 0.82 15.99 -33.03
C ALA A 213 2.14 15.20 -32.97
N LYS A 214 2.15 13.98 -33.54
CA LYS A 214 3.34 13.12 -33.65
C LYS A 214 4.46 13.82 -34.42
N ALA A 215 4.15 14.45 -35.56
CA ALA A 215 5.16 15.15 -36.36
C ALA A 215 5.82 16.33 -35.63
N ARG A 216 5.13 16.93 -34.65
CA ARG A 216 5.61 18.08 -33.86
C ARG A 216 6.09 17.71 -32.45
N ASP A 217 6.02 16.42 -32.08
CA ASP A 217 6.20 15.93 -30.72
C ASP A 217 5.43 16.77 -29.66
N ASN A 218 4.18 17.11 -29.99
CA ASN A 218 3.35 17.99 -29.16
C ASN A 218 1.90 17.51 -29.16
N TYR A 219 1.50 16.94 -28.03
CA TYR A 219 0.19 16.33 -27.81
C TYR A 219 -0.79 17.25 -27.05
N LYS A 220 -0.54 18.56 -27.02
CA LYS A 220 -1.52 19.52 -26.49
C LYS A 220 -2.84 19.39 -27.25
N GLY A 221 -3.95 19.49 -26.53
CA GLY A 221 -5.31 19.41 -27.09
C GLY A 221 -5.90 17.99 -27.18
N LEU A 222 -5.17 16.93 -26.82
CA LEU A 222 -5.66 15.55 -26.85
C LEU A 222 -7.00 15.39 -26.10
N HIS A 223 -7.16 16.08 -24.97
CA HIS A 223 -8.38 16.06 -24.15
C HIS A 223 -9.66 16.39 -24.94
N GLY A 224 -9.58 17.24 -25.99
CA GLY A 224 -10.74 17.58 -26.82
C GLY A 224 -11.33 16.41 -27.61
N PHE A 225 -10.54 15.33 -27.76
CA PHE A 225 -10.92 14.09 -28.44
C PHE A 225 -11.31 12.97 -27.48
N LEU A 226 -11.26 13.20 -26.17
CA LEU A 226 -11.63 12.20 -25.16
C LEU A 226 -13.11 12.36 -24.76
N LYS A 227 -13.68 11.31 -24.17
CA LYS A 227 -14.94 11.40 -23.43
C LYS A 227 -14.66 11.91 -22.02
N GLU A 228 -15.68 12.47 -21.41
CA GLU A 228 -15.65 12.74 -19.96
C GLU A 228 -15.37 11.43 -19.21
N PRO A 229 -14.35 11.39 -18.33
CA PRO A 229 -14.01 10.18 -17.61
C PRO A 229 -15.11 9.89 -16.57
N LYS A 230 -15.51 8.63 -16.49
CA LYS A 230 -16.46 8.14 -15.47
C LYS A 230 -15.83 7.15 -14.51
N ASP A 231 -14.67 6.62 -14.89
CA ASP A 231 -13.95 5.59 -14.16
C ASP A 231 -12.56 6.10 -13.81
N VAL A 232 -12.02 5.57 -12.72
CA VAL A 232 -10.62 5.74 -12.32
C VAL A 232 -9.94 4.39 -12.28
N LEU A 233 -8.63 4.38 -12.47
CA LEU A 233 -7.81 3.23 -12.14
C LEU A 233 -7.86 2.99 -10.62
N ASN A 234 -7.87 1.72 -10.20
CA ASN A 234 -8.06 1.36 -8.78
C ASN A 234 -7.07 2.07 -7.85
N PRO A 235 -7.52 2.91 -6.91
CA PRO A 235 -6.62 3.52 -5.92
C PRO A 235 -6.42 2.63 -4.68
N ALA A 236 -7.37 1.73 -4.42
CA ALA A 236 -7.37 0.67 -3.42
C ALA A 236 -8.30 -0.47 -3.91
N LEU A 237 -8.01 -1.72 -3.56
CA LEU A 237 -8.77 -2.87 -4.09
C LEU A 237 -10.06 -3.12 -3.29
N CYS A 238 -10.05 -2.87 -1.96
CA CYS A 238 -11.21 -3.06 -1.10
C CYS A 238 -12.45 -2.26 -1.52
N LEU A 239 -12.28 -1.16 -2.27
CA LEU A 239 -13.40 -0.31 -2.70
C LEU A 239 -14.44 -1.07 -3.52
N HIS A 240 -14.03 -2.13 -4.23
CA HIS A 240 -14.93 -3.02 -4.96
C HIS A 240 -15.78 -3.92 -4.06
N CYS A 241 -15.35 -4.16 -2.81
CA CYS A 241 -16.00 -5.07 -1.90
C CYS A 241 -17.26 -4.46 -1.28
N TYR A 242 -17.23 -3.20 -0.86
CA TYR A 242 -18.33 -2.57 -0.13
C TYR A 242 -19.66 -2.53 -0.91
N PRO A 243 -19.68 -2.25 -2.23
CA PRO A 243 -20.90 -2.35 -3.00
C PRO A 243 -21.53 -3.75 -3.00
N LEU A 244 -20.71 -4.81 -2.99
CA LEU A 244 -21.16 -6.21 -3.00
C LEU A 244 -21.76 -6.63 -1.66
N LEU A 245 -21.41 -5.94 -0.57
CA LEU A 245 -21.85 -6.26 0.77
C LEU A 245 -23.22 -5.65 1.12
N GLN A 246 -23.75 -4.74 0.29
CA GLN A 246 -25.04 -4.05 0.51
C GLN A 246 -26.23 -5.00 0.63
N ASP A 247 -26.21 -6.11 -0.12
CA ASP A 247 -27.34 -7.05 -0.21
C ASP A 247 -27.12 -8.32 0.62
N VAL A 248 -26.10 -8.32 1.49
CA VAL A 248 -25.78 -9.50 2.30
C VAL A 248 -26.50 -9.44 3.64
N ASN A 249 -27.34 -10.43 3.91
CA ASN A 249 -27.88 -10.65 5.24
C ASN A 249 -26.80 -11.30 6.11
N ILE A 250 -26.46 -10.63 7.22
CA ILE A 250 -25.43 -11.06 8.16
C ILE A 250 -26.02 -11.00 9.57
N GLU A 251 -25.85 -12.05 10.36
CA GLU A 251 -26.22 -12.02 11.78
C GLU A 251 -25.13 -11.28 12.57
N ASN A 252 -25.47 -10.68 13.72
CA ASN A 252 -24.56 -9.81 14.48
C ASN A 252 -23.17 -10.45 14.75
N ASP A 253 -23.13 -11.74 15.09
CA ASP A 253 -21.89 -12.46 15.43
C ASP A 253 -21.14 -13.07 14.23
N ASP A 254 -21.69 -12.93 13.02
CA ASP A 254 -21.06 -13.44 11.81
C ASP A 254 -19.86 -12.57 11.38
N LEU A 255 -18.97 -13.19 10.60
CA LEU A 255 -17.85 -12.52 9.96
C LEU A 255 -17.91 -12.81 8.47
N ILE A 256 -18.05 -11.76 7.67
CA ILE A 256 -17.81 -11.85 6.23
C ILE A 256 -16.35 -11.52 5.97
N ALA A 257 -15.66 -12.43 5.29
CA ALA A 257 -14.29 -12.23 4.83
C ALA A 257 -14.24 -12.39 3.31
N LEU A 258 -13.61 -11.42 2.64
CA LEU A 258 -13.32 -11.44 1.21
C LEU A 258 -11.82 -11.31 1.00
N THR A 259 -11.31 -11.82 -0.10
CA THR A 259 -9.94 -11.52 -0.53
C THR A 259 -9.89 -11.15 -2.01
N VAL A 260 -9.13 -10.11 -2.33
CA VAL A 260 -9.03 -9.54 -3.69
C VAL A 260 -7.58 -9.36 -4.08
N PHE A 261 -7.27 -9.62 -5.35
CA PHE A 261 -5.95 -9.37 -5.93
C PHE A 261 -6.09 -8.55 -7.21
N GLY A 262 -5.18 -7.60 -7.42
CA GLY A 262 -5.18 -6.75 -8.60
C GLY A 262 -4.09 -5.70 -8.57
N SER A 263 -4.09 -4.84 -9.60
CA SER A 263 -3.24 -3.66 -9.67
C SER A 263 -3.91 -2.46 -9.01
N CYS A 264 -3.12 -1.72 -8.23
CA CYS A 264 -3.43 -0.40 -7.71
C CYS A 264 -2.58 0.65 -8.41
N PHE A 265 -3.16 1.85 -8.54
CA PHE A 265 -2.59 2.97 -9.26
C PHE A 265 -2.63 4.21 -8.39
N ARG A 266 -1.47 4.81 -8.16
CA ARG A 266 -1.33 6.04 -7.38
C ARG A 266 -0.34 6.97 -8.06
N ASP A 267 -0.81 8.13 -8.47
CA ASP A 267 0.09 9.19 -8.92
C ASP A 267 0.69 9.90 -7.69
N GLU A 268 1.88 9.46 -7.27
CA GLU A 268 2.64 10.15 -6.22
C GLU A 268 3.60 11.22 -6.78
N SER A 269 3.51 11.51 -8.07
CA SER A 269 4.26 12.56 -8.79
C SER A 269 5.77 12.53 -8.52
N GLY A 270 6.36 13.58 -7.93
CA GLY A 270 7.80 13.65 -7.68
C GLY A 270 8.32 12.54 -6.75
N ASN A 271 7.46 11.92 -5.95
CA ASN A 271 7.82 10.84 -5.02
C ASN A 271 8.03 9.48 -5.69
N LEU A 272 7.53 9.29 -6.91
CA LEU A 272 7.69 8.04 -7.64
C LEU A 272 9.19 7.67 -7.74
N ASN A 273 9.48 6.39 -7.75
CA ASN A 273 10.80 5.84 -8.06
C ASN A 273 10.61 4.42 -8.59
N ASN A 274 11.68 3.68 -8.85
CA ASN A 274 11.59 2.30 -9.36
C ASN A 274 11.84 1.25 -8.27
N GLY A 275 11.80 1.65 -7.00
CA GLY A 275 11.91 0.79 -5.82
C GLY A 275 10.60 0.79 -5.04
N GLU A 276 10.56 1.48 -3.90
CA GLU A 276 9.43 1.40 -2.96
C GLU A 276 8.21 2.28 -3.32
N ARG A 277 8.28 3.16 -4.32
CA ARG A 277 7.16 4.05 -4.71
C ARG A 277 6.84 3.96 -6.20
N LEU A 278 5.92 3.08 -6.54
CA LEU A 278 5.47 2.87 -7.91
C LEU A 278 4.15 3.57 -8.21
N ARG A 279 3.94 3.89 -9.48
CA ARG A 279 2.67 4.39 -9.99
C ARG A 279 1.67 3.26 -10.18
N GLU A 280 2.14 2.10 -10.64
CA GLU A 280 1.37 0.87 -10.72
C GLU A 280 2.05 -0.19 -9.84
N PHE A 281 1.29 -0.82 -8.96
CA PHE A 281 1.76 -1.91 -8.12
C PHE A 281 0.66 -2.95 -7.90
N SER A 282 1.05 -4.21 -7.78
CA SER A 282 0.15 -5.31 -7.46
C SER A 282 0.00 -5.45 -5.95
N MET A 283 -1.22 -5.75 -5.50
CA MET A 283 -1.47 -6.10 -4.11
C MET A 283 -2.55 -7.15 -3.95
N ARG A 284 -2.54 -7.83 -2.81
CA ARG A 284 -3.68 -8.62 -2.33
C ARG A 284 -4.20 -8.01 -1.04
N GLU A 285 -5.52 -7.95 -0.92
CA GLU A 285 -6.20 -7.51 0.29
C GLU A 285 -7.07 -8.63 0.87
N GLY A 286 -7.17 -8.67 2.20
CA GLY A 286 -8.25 -9.31 2.94
C GLY A 286 -9.18 -8.23 3.47
N VAL A 287 -10.49 -8.36 3.24
CA VAL A 287 -11.52 -7.39 3.64
C VAL A 287 -12.51 -8.08 4.56
N PHE A 288 -12.82 -7.44 5.69
CA PHE A 288 -13.62 -8.00 6.77
C PHE A 288 -14.78 -7.07 7.12
N LEU A 289 -15.96 -7.65 7.31
CA LEU A 289 -17.18 -7.00 7.79
C LEU A 289 -17.74 -7.83 8.95
N GLY A 290 -18.03 -7.19 10.08
CA GLY A 290 -18.60 -7.82 11.27
C GLY A 290 -18.69 -6.83 12.42
N ASN A 291 -19.18 -7.28 13.56
CA ASN A 291 -19.24 -6.44 14.76
C ASN A 291 -17.83 -6.14 15.32
N ASP A 292 -17.76 -5.14 16.22
CA ASP A 292 -16.49 -4.67 16.78
C ASP A 292 -15.73 -5.75 17.56
N MET A 293 -16.46 -6.64 18.25
CA MET A 293 -15.86 -7.74 19.00
C MET A 293 -15.16 -8.71 18.06
N ARG A 294 -15.84 -9.10 16.98
CA ARG A 294 -15.32 -10.03 15.98
C ARG A 294 -14.14 -9.44 15.22
N LEU A 295 -14.21 -8.17 14.82
CA LEU A 295 -13.08 -7.51 14.16
C LEU A 295 -11.88 -7.32 15.09
N LYS A 296 -12.08 -7.15 16.40
CA LYS A 296 -10.98 -7.13 17.37
C LYS A 296 -10.23 -8.47 17.41
N GLU A 297 -10.93 -9.60 17.32
CA GLU A 297 -10.30 -10.92 17.24
C GLU A 297 -9.49 -11.09 15.95
N VAL A 298 -10.09 -10.71 14.81
CA VAL A 298 -9.43 -10.72 13.50
C VAL A 298 -8.17 -9.84 13.54
N HIS A 299 -8.26 -8.64 14.11
CA HIS A 299 -7.14 -7.71 14.20
C HIS A 299 -5.94 -8.32 14.93
N VAL A 300 -6.17 -9.01 16.05
CA VAL A 300 -5.10 -9.73 16.77
C VAL A 300 -4.49 -10.85 15.92
N GLN A 301 -5.31 -11.60 15.15
CA GLN A 301 -4.81 -12.64 14.25
C GLN A 301 -3.94 -12.05 13.13
N LEU A 302 -4.34 -10.90 12.57
CA LEU A 302 -3.61 -10.20 11.50
C LEU A 302 -2.28 -9.59 11.99
N VAL A 303 -2.24 -9.03 13.20
CA VAL A 303 -0.97 -8.56 13.80
C VAL A 303 0.00 -9.72 13.99
N ASN A 304 -0.48 -10.87 14.48
CA ASN A 304 0.35 -12.07 14.61
C ASN A 304 0.80 -12.60 13.25
N PHE A 305 -0.04 -12.50 12.21
CA PHE A 305 0.35 -12.83 10.85
C PHE A 305 1.57 -12.03 10.39
N TYR A 306 1.64 -10.72 10.64
CA TYR A 306 2.80 -9.89 10.28
C TYR A 306 4.09 -10.39 10.91
N ILE A 307 4.04 -10.78 12.18
CA ILE A 307 5.22 -11.29 12.89
C ILE A 307 5.72 -12.57 12.21
N TRP A 308 4.80 -13.52 11.98
CA TRP A 308 5.16 -14.79 11.36
C TRP A 308 5.60 -14.65 9.90
N PHE A 309 4.98 -13.75 9.16
CA PHE A 309 5.35 -13.42 7.79
C PHE A 309 6.75 -12.81 7.72
N GLY A 310 7.03 -11.80 8.55
CA GLY A 310 8.35 -11.18 8.61
C GLY A 310 9.46 -12.16 9.03
N LYS A 311 9.18 -13.05 9.99
CA LYS A 311 10.12 -14.12 10.41
C LYS A 311 10.34 -15.16 9.31
N LEU A 312 9.29 -15.57 8.59
CA LEU A 312 9.41 -16.55 7.49
C LEU A 312 10.33 -16.05 6.38
N PHE A 313 10.23 -14.77 6.03
CA PHE A 313 11.03 -14.14 4.98
C PHE A 313 12.32 -13.46 5.47
N ASP A 314 12.64 -13.57 6.77
CA ASP A 314 13.84 -12.99 7.40
C ASP A 314 13.98 -11.48 7.14
N PHE A 315 12.87 -10.76 7.30
CA PHE A 315 12.91 -9.31 7.26
C PHE A 315 13.46 -8.75 8.58
N LYS A 316 14.16 -7.63 8.49
CA LYS A 316 14.29 -6.69 9.60
C LYS A 316 13.09 -5.74 9.54
N PHE A 317 12.21 -5.77 10.54
CA PHE A 317 10.96 -5.03 10.48
C PHE A 317 10.46 -4.53 11.83
N THR A 318 9.65 -3.47 11.78
CA THR A 318 8.76 -3.05 12.86
C THR A 318 7.31 -3.25 12.46
N ILE A 319 6.45 -3.39 13.46
CA ILE A 319 5.02 -3.16 13.32
C ILE A 319 4.72 -1.89 14.10
N GLU A 320 4.18 -0.88 13.44
CA GLU A 320 3.98 0.44 14.03
C GLU A 320 2.64 1.05 13.62
N HIS A 321 2.10 1.89 14.50
CA HIS A 321 0.98 2.76 14.16
C HIS A 321 1.42 3.73 13.06
N ALA A 322 0.55 3.97 12.09
CA ALA A 322 0.86 4.83 10.95
C ALA A 322 -0.26 5.86 10.73
N HIS A 323 0.06 6.90 9.97
CA HIS A 323 -0.88 7.94 9.59
C HIS A 323 -0.79 8.15 8.09
N ASP A 324 -1.93 8.20 7.42
CA ASP A 324 -1.96 8.57 6.01
C ASP A 324 -1.66 10.06 5.81
N ILE A 325 -1.11 10.39 4.64
CA ILE A 325 -0.75 11.76 4.29
C ILE A 325 -1.90 12.38 3.51
N PHE A 326 -2.65 13.25 4.18
CA PHE A 326 -3.84 13.89 3.63
C PHE A 326 -3.50 15.24 2.99
N PHE A 327 -3.98 15.47 1.76
CA PHE A 327 -3.76 16.70 1.02
C PHE A 327 -4.87 17.74 1.23
N ASN A 328 -6.10 17.31 1.53
CA ASN A 328 -7.25 18.21 1.65
C ASN A 328 -7.10 19.22 2.80
N GLU A 329 -7.28 20.52 2.51
CA GLU A 329 -7.29 21.64 3.48
C GLU A 329 -8.62 21.75 4.24
N HIS A 330 -9.70 21.15 3.72
CA HIS A 330 -11.07 21.25 4.24
C HIS A 330 -11.59 19.98 4.90
N ALA A 331 -10.79 18.93 5.02
CA ALA A 331 -11.21 17.73 5.75
C ALA A 331 -11.58 18.13 7.20
N ASP A 332 -12.80 17.78 7.62
CA ASP A 332 -13.36 18.18 8.89
C ASP A 332 -12.43 17.84 10.06
N LYS A 333 -12.41 18.67 11.10
CA LYS A 333 -11.57 18.43 12.30
C LYS A 333 -11.84 17.07 12.95
N GLN A 334 -13.06 16.56 12.83
CA GLN A 334 -13.48 15.24 13.30
C GLN A 334 -12.92 14.11 12.41
N LEU A 335 -12.91 14.31 11.09
CA LEU A 335 -12.25 13.44 10.12
C LEU A 335 -10.73 13.40 10.41
N PHE A 336 -10.08 14.55 10.61
CA PHE A 336 -8.67 14.59 11.05
C PHE A 336 -8.40 13.85 12.37
N SER A 337 -9.28 13.96 13.37
CA SER A 337 -9.10 13.26 14.65
C SER A 337 -9.34 11.75 14.58
N GLN A 338 -10.25 11.29 13.70
CA GLN A 338 -10.47 9.87 13.42
C GLN A 338 -9.36 9.28 12.55
N LEU A 339 -8.74 10.08 11.69
CA LEU A 339 -7.68 9.68 10.76
C LEU A 339 -6.26 9.71 11.38
N VAL A 340 -6.08 10.45 12.49
CA VAL A 340 -4.87 10.42 13.33
C VAL A 340 -4.98 9.37 14.45
N SER A 341 -6.06 8.59 14.46
CA SER A 341 -6.25 7.54 15.47
C SER A 341 -5.41 6.29 15.16
N ASP A 342 -5.27 5.42 16.16
CA ASP A 342 -4.63 4.09 16.13
C ASP A 342 -5.33 3.07 15.19
N ASN A 343 -5.92 3.54 14.10
CA ASN A 343 -6.72 2.79 13.13
C ASN A 343 -5.87 2.12 12.05
N LYS A 344 -4.62 2.56 11.86
CA LYS A 344 -3.71 1.97 10.89
C LYS A 344 -2.46 1.41 11.56
N LEU A 345 -2.14 0.17 11.21
CA LEU A 345 -0.87 -0.48 11.53
C LEU A 345 -0.14 -0.82 10.25
N GLU A 346 1.16 -0.60 10.21
CA GLU A 346 2.01 -0.94 9.06
C GLU A 346 3.09 -1.94 9.46
N LEU A 347 3.35 -2.90 8.57
CA LEU A 347 4.54 -3.75 8.61
C LEU A 347 5.65 -3.03 7.83
N VAL A 348 6.62 -2.45 8.54
CA VAL A 348 7.68 -1.62 7.98
C VAL A 348 8.96 -2.41 7.92
N CYS A 349 9.48 -2.63 6.70
CA CYS A 349 10.79 -3.25 6.51
C CYS A 349 11.90 -2.19 6.59
N HIS A 350 13.03 -2.56 7.19
CA HIS A 350 14.23 -1.72 7.31
C HIS A 350 15.33 -2.24 6.40
N ASP A 351 15.68 -1.43 5.41
CA ASP A 351 16.82 -1.65 4.54
C ASP A 351 18.01 -0.86 5.06
N GLU A 352 18.83 -1.52 5.88
CA GLU A 352 20.02 -0.91 6.49
C GLU A 352 21.09 -0.56 5.44
N ASN A 353 21.19 -1.30 4.33
CA ASN A 353 22.19 -1.05 3.30
C ASN A 353 21.96 0.31 2.61
N HIS A 354 20.69 0.67 2.41
CA HIS A 354 20.29 1.93 1.79
C HIS A 354 19.79 2.98 2.79
N ASN A 355 19.83 2.68 4.10
CA ASN A 355 19.28 3.51 5.18
C ASN A 355 17.84 3.97 4.88
N LYS A 356 16.98 3.03 4.48
CA LYS A 356 15.58 3.27 4.12
C LYS A 356 14.65 2.43 4.99
N SER A 357 13.42 2.91 5.15
CA SER A 357 12.33 2.12 5.73
C SER A 357 11.05 2.38 4.96
N TYR A 358 10.29 1.32 4.71
CA TYR A 358 9.06 1.40 3.93
C TYR A 358 8.08 0.30 4.34
N SER A 359 6.80 0.66 4.35
CA SER A 359 5.72 -0.28 4.65
C SER A 359 5.45 -1.24 3.51
N VAL A 360 5.52 -2.54 3.76
CA VAL A 360 5.18 -3.60 2.80
C VAL A 360 3.73 -4.09 2.94
N ALA A 361 3.08 -3.78 4.07
CA ALA A 361 1.70 -4.14 4.33
C ALA A 361 1.05 -3.19 5.34
N SER A 362 -0.29 -3.06 5.28
CA SER A 362 -1.05 -2.30 6.29
C SER A 362 -2.34 -2.99 6.71
N ILE A 363 -2.71 -2.88 7.98
CA ILE A 363 -4.03 -3.19 8.53
C ILE A 363 -4.73 -1.86 8.76
N ASN A 364 -5.95 -1.72 8.23
CA ASN A 364 -6.75 -0.49 8.32
C ASN A 364 -8.10 -0.84 8.95
N LYS A 365 -8.35 -0.33 10.17
CA LYS A 365 -9.66 -0.35 10.83
C LYS A 365 -10.44 0.86 10.37
N HIS A 366 -11.51 0.64 9.63
CA HIS A 366 -12.34 1.73 9.10
C HIS A 366 -13.50 2.08 10.02
N GLN A 367 -13.74 1.26 11.07
CA GLN A 367 -14.91 1.37 11.94
C GLN A 367 -16.17 1.36 11.05
N ASN A 368 -17.11 2.29 11.28
CA ASN A 368 -18.34 2.43 10.51
C ASN A 368 -18.20 3.33 9.25
N HIS A 369 -16.99 3.75 8.86
CA HIS A 369 -16.82 4.68 7.73
C HIS A 369 -17.44 4.17 6.43
N PHE A 370 -17.12 2.94 6.03
CA PHE A 370 -17.71 2.33 4.83
C PHE A 370 -19.12 1.82 5.10
N SER A 371 -19.39 1.28 6.29
CA SER A 371 -20.72 0.76 6.62
C SER A 371 -21.80 1.82 6.58
N SER A 372 -21.53 3.03 7.08
CA SER A 372 -22.46 4.16 7.01
C SER A 372 -22.72 4.65 5.58
N ARG A 373 -21.73 4.55 4.69
CA ARG A 373 -21.83 4.97 3.29
C ARG A 373 -22.55 3.94 2.42
N PHE A 374 -22.35 2.66 2.71
CA PHE A 374 -22.89 1.55 1.95
C PHE A 374 -24.01 0.82 2.71
N ASN A 375 -24.60 1.42 3.75
CA ASN A 375 -25.70 0.84 4.54
C ASN A 375 -25.45 -0.62 4.96
N LEU A 376 -24.26 -0.91 5.50
CA LEU A 376 -23.89 -2.26 5.92
C LEU A 376 -24.31 -2.47 7.37
N CYS A 377 -25.45 -3.13 7.56
CA CYS A 377 -26.03 -3.45 8.85
C CYS A 377 -26.25 -4.96 9.01
N ASP A 378 -26.43 -5.40 10.26
CA ASP A 378 -26.85 -6.78 10.55
C ASP A 378 -28.38 -6.98 10.43
N SER A 379 -28.83 -8.20 10.71
CA SER A 379 -30.25 -8.60 10.71
C SER A 379 -31.12 -7.82 11.70
N GLN A 380 -30.51 -7.10 12.66
CA GLN A 380 -31.17 -6.26 13.66
C GLN A 380 -31.06 -4.76 13.33
N GLU A 381 -30.61 -4.42 12.11
CA GLU A 381 -30.36 -3.06 11.63
C GLU A 381 -29.21 -2.32 12.34
N GLU A 382 -28.37 -3.02 13.10
CA GLU A 382 -27.20 -2.43 13.75
C GLU A 382 -26.05 -2.25 12.76
N VAL A 383 -25.41 -1.07 12.79
CA VAL A 383 -24.32 -0.73 11.87
C VAL A 383 -23.08 -1.54 12.21
N LEU A 384 -22.57 -2.26 11.21
CA LEU A 384 -21.37 -3.08 11.36
C LEU A 384 -20.10 -2.27 11.17
N SER A 385 -18.96 -2.85 11.55
CA SER A 385 -17.64 -2.27 11.29
C SER A 385 -16.94 -2.97 10.14
N THR A 386 -15.97 -2.28 9.52
CA THR A 386 -15.12 -2.88 8.49
C THR A 386 -13.63 -2.71 8.79
N MET A 387 -12.84 -3.66 8.30
CA MET A 387 -11.38 -3.65 8.39
C MET A 387 -10.79 -4.28 7.13
N CYS A 388 -9.61 -3.84 6.70
CA CYS A 388 -8.85 -4.56 5.67
C CYS A 388 -7.39 -4.73 6.07
N ILE A 389 -6.73 -5.67 5.41
CA ILE A 389 -5.29 -5.85 5.41
C ILE A 389 -4.82 -5.91 3.96
N GLY A 390 -3.79 -5.15 3.59
CA GLY A 390 -3.24 -5.13 2.24
C GLY A 390 -1.75 -5.44 2.22
N PHE A 391 -1.31 -6.23 1.23
CA PHE A 391 0.09 -6.58 0.99
C PHE A 391 0.55 -6.04 -0.35
N GLY A 392 1.49 -5.10 -0.36
CA GLY A 392 2.05 -4.53 -1.58
C GLY A 392 3.18 -5.39 -2.15
N PHE A 393 2.91 -6.15 -3.21
CA PHE A 393 3.83 -7.18 -3.69
C PHE A 393 5.14 -6.58 -4.18
N ASN A 394 5.07 -5.46 -4.88
CA ASN A 394 6.26 -4.79 -5.39
C ASN A 394 7.21 -4.35 -4.27
N ARG A 395 6.68 -3.90 -3.12
CA ARG A 395 7.50 -3.55 -1.95
C ARG A 395 8.04 -4.79 -1.23
N ILE A 396 7.27 -5.89 -1.18
CA ILE A 396 7.76 -7.17 -0.66
C ILE A 396 8.92 -7.68 -1.54
N ILE A 397 8.77 -7.64 -2.86
CA ILE A 397 9.83 -8.00 -3.82
C ILE A 397 11.05 -7.08 -3.66
N TYR A 398 10.85 -5.78 -3.46
CA TYR A 398 11.94 -4.85 -3.18
C TYR A 398 12.67 -5.19 -1.87
N ALA A 399 11.94 -5.55 -0.80
CA ALA A 399 12.53 -6.02 0.46
C ALA A 399 13.28 -7.36 0.31
N LEU A 400 12.83 -8.21 -0.61
CA LEU A 400 13.45 -9.49 -0.94
C LEU A 400 14.53 -9.37 -2.02
N GLU A 401 14.85 -8.18 -2.54
CA GLU A 401 15.68 -8.06 -3.74
C GLU A 401 17.04 -8.74 -3.59
N THR A 402 17.67 -8.64 -2.42
CA THR A 402 18.95 -9.33 -2.12
C THR A 402 18.81 -10.86 -2.10
N GLN A 403 17.67 -11.38 -1.65
CA GLN A 403 17.36 -12.81 -1.67
C GLN A 403 17.02 -13.27 -3.10
N LEU A 404 16.34 -12.43 -3.88
CA LEU A 404 15.88 -12.72 -5.24
C LEU A 404 16.97 -12.63 -6.31
N GLN A 405 18.11 -12.01 -6.00
CA GLN A 405 19.31 -12.02 -6.85
C GLN A 405 20.03 -13.39 -6.86
N ARG A 406 19.58 -14.34 -6.05
CA ARG A 406 20.11 -15.69 -5.96
C ARG A 406 19.24 -16.67 -6.78
N PRO A 407 19.75 -17.87 -7.11
CA PRO A 407 18.94 -18.90 -7.75
C PRO A 407 17.69 -19.23 -6.92
N LEU A 408 16.55 -19.43 -7.58
CA LEU A 408 15.28 -19.73 -6.91
C LEU A 408 15.39 -20.96 -5.99
N THR A 409 16.22 -21.95 -6.36
CA THR A 409 16.49 -23.16 -5.56
C THR A 409 17.14 -22.85 -4.21
N GLU A 410 18.02 -21.85 -4.12
CA GLU A 410 18.65 -21.45 -2.86
C GLU A 410 17.62 -20.80 -1.93
N LEU A 411 16.81 -19.88 -2.48
CA LEU A 411 15.73 -19.22 -1.75
C LEU A 411 14.72 -20.22 -1.18
N ILE A 412 14.35 -21.24 -1.97
CA ILE A 412 13.48 -22.33 -1.54
C ILE A 412 14.07 -23.05 -0.31
N ASN A 413 15.35 -23.43 -0.35
CA ASN A 413 16.01 -24.14 0.74
C ASN A 413 16.05 -23.30 2.03
N GLU A 414 16.31 -21.99 1.93
CA GLU A 414 16.31 -21.08 3.09
C GLU A 414 14.92 -20.93 3.69
N LEU A 415 13.88 -20.80 2.87
CA LEU A 415 12.48 -20.72 3.34
C LEU A 415 12.04 -22.03 4.01
N GLU A 416 12.45 -23.18 3.47
CA GLU A 416 12.18 -24.50 4.06
C GLU A 416 12.85 -24.70 5.41
N GLY A 417 14.13 -24.30 5.52
CA GLY A 417 14.87 -24.35 6.78
C GLY A 417 14.18 -23.52 7.86
N ARG A 418 13.80 -22.28 7.52
CA ARG A 418 13.06 -21.38 8.43
C ARG A 418 11.71 -21.96 8.83
N LEU A 419 10.91 -22.43 7.87
CA LEU A 419 9.60 -23.03 8.16
C LEU A 419 9.73 -24.28 9.05
N SER A 420 10.76 -25.10 8.84
CA SER A 420 11.01 -26.30 9.66
C SER A 420 11.32 -25.94 11.12
N ILE A 421 12.16 -24.93 11.35
CA ILE A 421 12.45 -24.40 12.70
C ILE A 421 11.17 -23.87 13.35
N MET A 422 10.39 -23.07 12.60
CA MET A 422 9.12 -22.52 13.06
C MET A 422 8.12 -23.61 13.47
N LYS A 423 8.01 -24.69 12.69
CA LYS A 423 7.16 -25.85 13.00
C LYS A 423 7.58 -26.58 14.26
N LYS A 424 8.89 -26.77 14.47
CA LYS A 424 9.42 -27.42 15.68
C LYS A 424 9.06 -26.61 16.93
N ASN A 425 9.31 -25.30 16.92
CA ASN A 425 8.99 -24.42 18.04
C ASN A 425 7.48 -24.38 18.34
N MET A 426 6.63 -24.46 17.32
CA MET A 426 5.18 -24.58 17.47
C MET A 426 4.77 -25.88 18.18
N GLN A 427 5.44 -27.01 17.91
CA GLN A 427 5.18 -28.30 18.57
C GLN A 427 5.68 -28.30 20.02
N ASP A 428 6.79 -27.63 20.29
CA ASP A 428 7.42 -27.53 21.61
C ASP A 428 6.75 -26.48 22.54
N GLY A 429 5.71 -25.79 22.06
CA GLY A 429 5.01 -24.74 22.83
C GLY A 429 5.85 -23.49 23.09
N VAL A 430 6.96 -23.31 22.36
CA VAL A 430 7.87 -22.18 22.52
C VAL A 430 7.31 -20.98 21.75
N LEU A 431 6.97 -19.91 22.46
CA LEU A 431 6.76 -18.61 21.84
C LEU A 431 8.11 -18.16 21.27
N ILE A 432 8.20 -18.09 19.94
CA ILE A 432 9.44 -17.71 19.25
C ILE A 432 9.72 -16.24 19.59
N SER A 433 10.62 -15.96 20.53
CA SER A 433 11.15 -14.61 20.78
C SER A 433 11.70 -14.02 19.50
#